data_AF-A0A9X3F1C7-F1
#
_entry.id   AF-A0A9X3F1C7-F1
#
_cell.length_a   1.000
_cell.length_b   1.000
_cell.length_c   1.000
_cell.angle_alpha   90.00
_cell.angle_beta   90.00
_cell.angle_gamma   90.00
#
_symmetry.space_group_name_H-M   'P 1'
#
loop_
_entity.id
_entity.type
_entity.pdbx_description
1 polymer ?
#
loop_
_entity_poly.entity_id
_entity_poly.type
_entity_poly.pdbx_seq_one_letter_code
_entity_poly.pdbx_strand_id
1 'polypeptide(L)'
;MPRSHVLPMAALLLGLTPASRAAAADEPVLVEFHFTPVPNAQIAIWLEDAKGEYVQSVMVTQAVGKYGIGNRPGIWNFLSSWRAPYGPRVSVLPVWAHRRGKTYPKIILHDEDPGDLDSLGFHENTSSDEPYFCRPLSPSEHETISVDTMTCPSPKVFNSDKGQFDPNGDISWYPPRNDILTYDPALDAEEIQTYAELNDLDAITAATPPGDQATFVTVLVRPEAMAEAPLTAYLEISVEADENAAYSFDRDNDHYVDPDLSAYGVEYLGQPSVVYAVPFDPYTKGFRGTSEYAGYADWDGATGTLHPPDATISVADGSGADRLQVMTKNGETFRWGVYSHGGPGEGGTTSSGSDSDSGSDSDSGGVTGAGSTTGDDPGDGWGSCAQVQALAPVEDVVLVSESFDRVQVSFRLPPPADPTIALKEVQVFSIASSANLTEELLGAAHQSTFAAGELHAAAGLVTVEVGELWADYTYQFGVRYEDACTNRSPLVTAQITTEAQKFQTVDTFCFLATAAWGAPWAAQVAALRAFRDDYLKTTPTGVDLIRFYYAHSPPLARVIAREPLLRGLARVVLQPVADAALLATAGG
;
A
#
# COMPACT_ATOMS: atom_id res chain seq x y z
N MET A 1 30.70 -11.91 -60.77
CA MET A 1 31.47 -12.24 -59.56
C MET A 1 31.58 -11.00 -58.67
N PRO A 2 31.62 -11.16 -57.34
CA PRO A 2 30.78 -10.42 -56.39
C PRO A 2 31.52 -9.27 -55.70
N ARG A 3 30.76 -8.39 -55.04
CA ARG A 3 31.20 -7.62 -53.86
C ARG A 3 30.03 -7.46 -52.88
N SER A 4 30.10 -8.19 -51.78
CA SER A 4 29.34 -7.92 -50.55
C SER A 4 30.34 -7.69 -49.42
N HIS A 5 30.21 -6.57 -48.75
CA HIS A 5 30.93 -6.22 -47.53
C HIS A 5 30.21 -6.85 -46.33
N VAL A 6 30.95 -7.55 -45.47
CA VAL A 6 30.52 -7.95 -44.13
C VAL A 6 31.55 -7.39 -43.14
N LEU A 7 31.08 -6.53 -42.22
CA LEU A 7 31.81 -6.06 -41.05
C LEU A 7 31.68 -7.11 -39.92
N PRO A 8 32.72 -7.38 -39.12
CA PRO A 8 32.61 -8.29 -37.97
C PRO A 8 32.08 -7.55 -36.72
N MET A 9 31.05 -8.10 -36.07
CA MET A 9 30.67 -7.73 -34.70
C MET A 9 31.74 -8.24 -33.72
N ALA A 10 32.36 -7.33 -32.99
CA ALA A 10 33.18 -7.65 -31.83
C ALA A 10 32.28 -8.01 -30.64
N ALA A 11 32.48 -9.21 -30.09
CA ALA A 11 31.85 -9.67 -28.87
C ALA A 11 32.48 -8.97 -27.65
N LEU A 12 31.66 -8.29 -26.85
CA LEU A 12 32.06 -7.72 -25.56
C LEU A 12 31.85 -8.80 -24.48
N LEU A 13 32.89 -9.58 -24.20
CA LEU A 13 32.97 -10.47 -23.04
C LEU A 13 33.36 -9.64 -21.81
N LEU A 14 32.38 -9.26 -20.98
CA LEU A 14 32.62 -8.76 -19.63
C LEU A 14 32.92 -9.95 -18.72
N GLY A 15 34.17 -10.04 -18.25
CA GLY A 15 34.60 -11.02 -17.27
C GLY A 15 33.98 -10.75 -15.90
N LEU A 16 33.21 -11.72 -15.40
CA LEU A 16 32.81 -11.79 -14.00
C LEU A 16 34.03 -12.19 -13.16
N THR A 17 34.49 -11.27 -12.32
CA THR A 17 35.42 -11.60 -11.22
C THR A 17 34.59 -12.00 -9.99
N PRO A 18 35.00 -13.00 -9.20
CA PRO A 18 34.29 -13.35 -7.98
C PRO A 18 34.43 -12.20 -6.97
N ALA A 19 33.30 -11.66 -6.54
CA ALA A 19 33.24 -10.62 -5.53
C ALA A 19 33.92 -11.12 -4.24
N SER A 20 34.84 -10.32 -3.70
CA SER A 20 35.46 -10.58 -2.41
C SER A 20 34.40 -10.59 -1.31
N ARG A 21 34.58 -11.45 -0.28
CA ARG A 21 33.71 -11.64 0.90
C ARG A 21 33.25 -10.36 1.62
N ALA A 22 33.92 -9.22 1.41
CA ALA A 22 33.51 -7.92 1.93
C ALA A 22 32.30 -7.29 1.19
N ALA A 23 32.03 -7.67 -0.06
CA ALA A 23 30.90 -7.14 -0.85
C ALA A 23 29.56 -7.83 -0.54
N ALA A 24 29.57 -8.95 0.18
CA ALA A 24 28.36 -9.65 0.62
C ALA A 24 27.64 -8.94 1.79
N ALA A 25 28.32 -7.99 2.46
CA ALA A 25 27.75 -7.26 3.60
C ALA A 25 26.80 -6.12 3.19
N ASP A 26 26.75 -5.73 1.92
CA ASP A 26 25.94 -4.60 1.41
C ASP A 26 24.65 -5.04 0.70
N GLU A 27 24.35 -6.34 0.61
CA GLU A 27 23.16 -6.83 -0.08
C GLU A 27 22.10 -7.36 0.90
N PRO A 28 20.81 -7.07 0.65
CA PRO A 28 19.73 -7.61 1.47
C PRO A 28 19.62 -9.12 1.32
N VAL A 29 19.22 -9.80 2.39
CA VAL A 29 19.05 -11.26 2.43
C VAL A 29 17.58 -11.62 2.35
N LEU A 30 17.24 -12.57 1.48
CA LEU A 30 15.90 -13.15 1.43
C LEU A 30 15.68 -14.12 2.59
N VAL A 31 14.62 -13.87 3.35
CA VAL A 31 14.19 -14.72 4.47
C VAL A 31 12.73 -15.11 4.26
N GLU A 32 12.42 -16.39 4.45
CA GLU A 32 11.07 -16.93 4.44
C GLU A 32 10.63 -17.28 5.87
N PHE A 33 9.37 -17.04 6.18
CA PHE A 33 8.72 -17.32 7.46
C PHE A 33 7.59 -18.31 7.22
N HIS A 34 7.62 -19.47 7.86
CA HIS A 34 6.73 -20.60 7.62
C HIS A 34 5.87 -20.90 8.84
N PHE A 35 4.57 -21.04 8.62
CA PHE A 35 3.59 -21.34 9.67
C PHE A 35 2.28 -21.88 9.05
N THR A 36 1.47 -22.53 9.89
CA THR A 36 0.11 -22.98 9.56
C THR A 36 -0.84 -22.47 10.65
N PRO A 37 -1.56 -21.37 10.44
CA PRO A 37 -2.46 -20.83 11.46
C PRO A 37 -3.82 -21.54 11.44
N VAL A 38 -4.53 -21.50 12.56
CA VAL A 38 -5.98 -21.80 12.61
C VAL A 38 -6.78 -20.71 11.87
N PRO A 39 -8.03 -20.99 11.47
CA PRO A 39 -8.89 -19.99 10.84
C PRO A 39 -9.07 -18.73 11.70
N ASN A 40 -9.36 -17.59 11.04
CA ASN A 40 -9.70 -16.31 11.66
C ASN A 40 -8.63 -15.68 12.58
N ALA A 41 -7.40 -16.22 12.58
CA ALA A 41 -6.31 -15.71 13.38
C ALA A 41 -5.84 -14.31 12.93
N GLN A 42 -5.61 -13.42 13.88
CA GLN A 42 -4.81 -12.21 13.65
C GLN A 42 -3.35 -12.53 13.95
N ILE A 43 -2.44 -12.02 13.12
CA ILE A 43 -1.02 -12.38 13.17
C ILE A 43 -0.15 -11.14 12.95
N ALA A 44 0.89 -10.99 13.77
CA ALA A 44 1.99 -10.09 13.51
C ALA A 44 3.32 -10.87 13.50
N ILE A 45 4.20 -10.52 12.56
CA ILE A 45 5.56 -11.04 12.46
C ILE A 45 6.53 -9.86 12.51
N TRP A 46 7.54 -9.93 13.36
CA TRP A 46 8.58 -8.90 13.45
C TRP A 46 9.95 -9.50 13.78
N LEU A 47 10.97 -8.66 13.64
CA LEU A 47 12.35 -8.98 13.93
C LEU A 47 12.86 -8.11 15.08
N GLU A 48 13.63 -8.72 15.97
CA GLU A 48 14.45 -8.02 16.96
C GLU A 48 15.92 -8.40 16.80
N ASP A 49 16.81 -7.52 17.24
CA ASP A 49 18.25 -7.77 17.24
C ASP A 49 18.70 -8.63 18.44
N ALA A 50 20.01 -8.89 18.53
CA ALA A 50 20.57 -9.68 19.63
C ALA A 50 20.44 -9.01 21.02
N LYS A 51 20.11 -7.72 21.08
CA LYS A 51 19.88 -6.96 22.33
C LYS A 51 18.40 -6.98 22.73
N GLY A 52 17.52 -7.49 21.86
CA GLY A 52 16.07 -7.49 22.05
C GLY A 52 15.42 -6.18 21.62
N GLU A 53 16.12 -5.34 20.86
CA GLU A 53 15.57 -4.11 20.32
C GLU A 53 14.77 -4.41 19.04
N TYR A 54 13.62 -3.75 18.89
CA TYR A 54 12.80 -3.87 17.70
C TYR A 54 13.56 -3.38 16.46
N VAL A 55 13.58 -4.20 15.41
CA VAL A 55 14.25 -3.89 14.14
C VAL A 55 13.24 -3.50 13.08
N GLN A 56 12.34 -4.42 12.73
CA GLN A 56 11.32 -4.18 11.70
C GLN A 56 10.14 -5.14 11.85
N SER A 57 8.97 -4.68 11.44
CA SER A 57 7.81 -5.54 11.24
C SER A 57 7.84 -6.12 9.83
N VAL A 58 7.46 -7.39 9.73
CA VAL A 58 7.46 -8.17 8.48
C VAL A 58 6.05 -8.28 7.92
N MET A 59 5.08 -8.58 8.78
CA MET A 59 3.68 -8.74 8.41
C MET A 59 2.80 -8.36 9.59
N VAL A 60 1.64 -7.78 9.30
CA VAL A 60 0.48 -7.75 10.21
C VAL A 60 -0.79 -8.06 9.41
N THR A 61 -1.77 -8.71 10.03
CA THR A 61 -3.06 -8.99 9.37
C THR A 61 -3.89 -7.73 9.14
N GLN A 62 -4.67 -7.73 8.06
CA GLN A 62 -5.48 -6.59 7.61
C GLN A 62 -6.42 -6.02 8.66
N ALA A 63 -7.03 -6.84 9.52
CA ALA A 63 -7.94 -6.32 10.54
C ALA A 63 -7.22 -5.32 11.47
N VAL A 64 -5.97 -5.62 11.84
CA VAL A 64 -5.14 -4.77 12.70
C VAL A 64 -4.48 -3.65 11.90
N GLY A 65 -3.85 -3.98 10.78
CA GLY A 65 -3.02 -3.05 10.02
C GLY A 65 -3.78 -2.05 9.16
N LYS A 66 -4.79 -2.52 8.40
CA LYS A 66 -5.55 -1.71 7.42
C LYS A 66 -6.86 -1.21 8.00
N TYR A 67 -7.60 -2.09 8.65
CA TYR A 67 -8.93 -1.79 9.18
C TYR A 67 -8.91 -1.25 10.61
N GLY A 68 -7.73 -1.14 11.23
CA GLY A 68 -7.52 -0.43 12.49
C GLY A 68 -8.34 -0.98 13.66
N ILE A 69 -8.60 -2.30 13.72
CA ILE A 69 -9.50 -2.90 14.71
C ILE A 69 -9.08 -2.62 16.16
N GLY A 70 -7.79 -2.37 16.42
CA GLY A 70 -7.26 -1.99 17.74
C GLY A 70 -7.42 -0.51 18.11
N ASN A 71 -7.91 0.35 17.20
CA ASN A 71 -8.15 1.78 17.44
C ASN A 71 -9.46 2.24 16.78
N ARG A 72 -10.56 1.58 17.14
CA ARG A 72 -11.92 1.90 16.69
C ARG A 72 -12.65 2.78 17.71
N PRO A 73 -13.55 3.69 17.28
CA PRO A 73 -14.38 4.47 18.18
C PRO A 73 -15.33 3.57 18.97
N GLY A 74 -15.50 3.85 20.26
CA GLY A 74 -16.41 3.15 21.17
C GLY A 74 -15.69 2.59 22.40
N ILE A 75 -16.40 1.77 23.18
CA ILE A 75 -15.87 1.20 24.42
C ILE A 75 -15.17 -0.14 24.13
N TRP A 76 -14.02 -0.37 24.75
CA TRP A 76 -13.16 -1.54 24.46
C TRP A 76 -13.86 -2.89 24.70
N ASN A 77 -14.77 -2.99 25.67
CA ASN A 77 -15.49 -4.23 26.00
C ASN A 77 -16.87 -4.32 25.34
N PHE A 78 -17.15 -3.54 24.29
CA PHE A 78 -18.31 -3.76 23.44
C PHE A 78 -18.30 -5.15 22.81
N LEU A 79 -19.48 -5.75 22.73
CA LEU A 79 -19.70 -7.00 22.03
C LEU A 79 -19.31 -6.88 20.54
N SER A 80 -18.88 -8.00 19.95
CA SER A 80 -18.40 -8.07 18.57
C SER A 80 -19.44 -8.67 17.63
N SER A 81 -19.12 -8.79 16.35
CA SER A 81 -19.74 -9.73 15.43
C SER A 81 -18.91 -9.83 14.15
N TRP A 82 -19.35 -10.60 13.16
CA TRP A 82 -18.61 -10.76 11.90
C TRP A 82 -18.36 -9.40 11.25
N ARG A 83 -17.09 -9.01 11.15
CA ARG A 83 -16.65 -7.68 10.67
C ARG A 83 -17.40 -6.52 11.35
N ALA A 84 -17.82 -6.68 12.59
CA ALA A 84 -18.08 -5.54 13.46
C ALA A 84 -16.86 -5.45 14.38
N PRO A 85 -16.41 -4.24 14.77
CA PRO A 85 -17.17 -3.61 15.84
C PRO A 85 -17.08 -2.08 15.93
N TYR A 86 -17.96 -1.50 16.74
CA TYR A 86 -17.61 -0.34 17.55
C TYR A 86 -16.76 -0.80 18.74
N GLY A 87 -15.79 0.01 19.14
CA GLY A 87 -14.89 -0.27 20.24
C GLY A 87 -13.56 -0.89 19.79
N PRO A 88 -12.43 -0.49 20.39
CA PRO A 88 -11.12 -0.99 20.03
C PRO A 88 -10.87 -2.40 20.58
N ARG A 89 -10.26 -3.27 19.77
CA ARG A 89 -9.74 -4.58 20.20
C ARG A 89 -8.32 -4.44 20.72
N VAL A 90 -8.17 -3.87 21.91
CA VAL A 90 -6.84 -3.60 22.50
C VAL A 90 -6.04 -4.86 22.84
N SER A 91 -6.70 -6.01 22.97
CA SER A 91 -6.08 -7.32 23.18
C SER A 91 -5.57 -7.99 21.88
N VAL A 92 -5.71 -7.33 20.73
CA VAL A 92 -5.29 -7.89 19.43
C VAL A 92 -3.79 -7.66 19.21
N LEU A 93 -2.97 -8.70 19.33
CA LEU A 93 -1.50 -8.60 19.11
C LEU A 93 -0.77 -7.50 19.95
N PRO A 94 -1.03 -7.39 21.27
CA PRO A 94 -0.51 -6.30 22.09
C PRO A 94 1.01 -6.36 22.30
N VAL A 95 1.65 -7.53 22.26
CA VAL A 95 3.12 -7.61 22.44
C VAL A 95 3.80 -6.88 21.29
N TRP A 96 3.46 -7.23 20.05
CA TRP A 96 3.97 -6.59 18.85
C TRP A 96 3.66 -5.08 18.84
N ALA A 97 2.43 -4.69 19.15
CA ALA A 97 2.01 -3.28 19.12
C ALA A 97 2.86 -2.42 20.06
N HIS A 98 3.10 -2.89 21.29
CA HIS A 98 3.97 -2.20 22.26
C HIS A 98 5.46 -2.28 21.88
N ARG A 99 5.94 -3.41 21.35
CA ARG A 99 7.35 -3.59 20.94
C ARG A 99 7.76 -2.62 19.83
N ARG A 100 6.83 -2.23 18.96
CA ARG A 100 7.08 -1.19 17.94
C ARG A 100 7.40 0.17 18.55
N GLY A 101 6.93 0.46 19.75
CA GLY A 101 7.12 1.76 20.39
C GLY A 101 6.43 2.93 19.68
N LYS A 102 5.52 2.65 18.73
CA LYS A 102 4.81 3.67 17.95
C LYS A 102 3.38 3.84 18.44
N THR A 103 2.96 5.09 18.63
CA THR A 103 1.65 5.46 19.14
C THR A 103 0.93 6.38 18.17
N TYR A 104 -0.40 6.42 18.28
CA TYR A 104 -1.31 7.19 17.45
C TYR A 104 -2.34 7.89 18.34
N PRO A 105 -3.04 8.92 17.86
CA PRO A 105 -4.21 9.44 18.57
C PRO A 105 -5.25 8.33 18.78
N LYS A 106 -5.78 8.23 20.00
CA LYS A 106 -6.90 7.34 20.29
C LYS A 106 -8.16 7.87 19.60
N ILE A 107 -8.92 6.97 19.00
CA ILE A 107 -10.19 7.32 18.35
C ILE A 107 -11.35 7.01 19.31
N ILE A 108 -12.26 7.97 19.46
CA ILE A 108 -13.50 7.86 20.24
C ILE A 108 -14.71 8.16 19.35
N LEU A 109 -15.92 7.82 19.81
CA LEU A 109 -17.15 8.20 19.11
C LEU A 109 -17.24 9.73 18.96
N HIS A 110 -17.69 10.15 17.78
CA HIS A 110 -17.92 11.53 17.37
C HIS A 110 -19.42 11.81 17.42
N ASP A 111 -20.08 11.45 18.52
CA ASP A 111 -21.50 11.78 18.75
C ASP A 111 -21.63 12.95 19.74
N GLU A 112 -22.57 13.86 19.45
CA GLU A 112 -22.87 14.98 20.33
C GLU A 112 -23.83 14.57 21.47
N ASP A 113 -24.61 13.50 21.30
CA ASP A 113 -25.48 12.98 22.36
C ASP A 113 -24.68 12.06 23.31
N PRO A 114 -24.52 12.43 24.59
CA PRO A 114 -23.82 11.58 25.55
C PRO A 114 -24.46 10.20 25.75
N GLY A 115 -25.75 10.05 25.45
CA GLY A 115 -26.47 8.78 25.53
C GLY A 115 -26.17 7.81 24.40
N ASP A 116 -25.60 8.30 23.28
CA ASP A 116 -25.22 7.44 22.16
C ASP A 116 -23.76 6.97 22.29
N LEU A 117 -22.92 7.67 23.07
CA LEU A 117 -21.50 7.32 23.27
C LEU A 117 -21.25 5.93 23.89
N ASP A 118 -22.26 5.32 24.51
CA ASP A 118 -22.22 3.97 25.05
C ASP A 118 -23.19 3.01 24.34
N SER A 119 -23.60 3.34 23.11
CA SER A 119 -24.48 2.54 22.27
C SER A 119 -23.74 1.86 21.10
N LEU A 120 -24.27 0.73 20.62
CA LEU A 120 -23.84 0.04 19.39
C LEU A 120 -24.52 0.60 18.13
N GLY A 121 -25.43 1.56 18.28
CA GLY A 121 -26.22 2.18 17.21
C GLY A 121 -26.70 3.58 17.56
N PHE A 122 -27.69 4.08 16.80
CA PHE A 122 -28.29 5.42 16.97
C PHE A 122 -27.38 6.62 16.64
N HIS A 123 -26.29 6.37 15.93
CA HIS A 123 -25.33 7.40 15.48
C HIS A 123 -25.68 8.05 14.14
N GLU A 124 -26.95 8.08 13.71
CA GLU A 124 -27.30 8.48 12.35
C GLU A 124 -26.89 9.92 12.00
N ASN A 125 -26.74 10.79 13.00
CA ASN A 125 -26.33 12.18 12.81
C ASN A 125 -24.84 12.35 12.52
N THR A 126 -24.03 11.32 12.78
CA THR A 126 -22.55 11.33 12.68
C THR A 126 -22.03 10.10 11.93
N SER A 127 -22.94 9.34 11.31
CA SER A 127 -22.64 8.13 10.56
C SER A 127 -22.74 8.34 9.06
N SER A 128 -21.64 8.10 8.36
CA SER A 128 -21.59 8.05 6.89
C SER A 128 -21.25 6.65 6.39
N ASP A 129 -21.25 6.45 5.08
CA ASP A 129 -21.04 5.15 4.42
C ASP A 129 -19.83 4.37 4.99
N GLU A 130 -20.07 3.12 5.40
CA GLU A 130 -19.06 2.21 5.93
C GLU A 130 -18.59 1.21 4.85
N PRO A 131 -17.34 1.28 4.38
CA PRO A 131 -16.87 0.48 3.25
C PRO A 131 -16.55 -0.99 3.59
N TYR A 132 -16.30 -1.35 4.85
CA TYR A 132 -15.81 -2.68 5.23
C TYR A 132 -16.59 -3.34 6.36
N PHE A 133 -16.82 -2.59 7.45
CA PHE A 133 -17.46 -3.16 8.63
C PHE A 133 -18.97 -3.35 8.44
N CYS A 134 -19.53 -4.29 9.19
CA CYS A 134 -20.94 -4.65 9.14
C CYS A 134 -21.68 -4.10 10.36
N ARG A 135 -23.00 -4.00 10.22
CA ARG A 135 -23.89 -3.74 11.36
C ARG A 135 -23.71 -4.81 12.43
N PRO A 136 -23.97 -4.50 13.72
CA PRO A 136 -24.03 -5.52 14.75
C PRO A 136 -25.08 -6.58 14.39
N LEU A 137 -24.71 -7.85 14.59
CA LEU A 137 -25.54 -9.02 14.28
C LEU A 137 -26.05 -9.64 15.58
N SER A 138 -27.28 -10.16 15.58
CA SER A 138 -27.73 -11.07 16.63
C SER A 138 -26.92 -12.37 16.60
N PRO A 139 -26.85 -13.16 17.71
CA PRO A 139 -26.10 -14.41 17.73
C PRO A 139 -26.46 -15.39 16.61
N SER A 140 -27.75 -15.54 16.28
CA SER A 140 -28.19 -16.41 15.17
C SER A 140 -27.77 -15.90 13.79
N GLU A 141 -27.76 -14.58 13.61
CA GLU A 141 -27.28 -13.98 12.37
C GLU A 141 -25.77 -14.13 12.26
N HIS A 142 -25.04 -13.91 13.36
CA HIS A 142 -23.59 -14.09 13.43
C HIS A 142 -23.21 -15.51 13.02
N GLU A 143 -23.84 -16.54 13.60
CA GLU A 143 -23.53 -17.94 13.28
C GLU A 143 -23.76 -18.24 11.79
N THR A 144 -24.88 -17.76 11.23
CA THR A 144 -25.18 -17.96 9.80
C THR A 144 -24.18 -17.22 8.90
N ILE A 145 -23.82 -15.99 9.25
CA ILE A 145 -23.01 -15.11 8.39
C ILE A 145 -21.51 -15.40 8.52
N SER A 146 -21.01 -15.65 9.72
CA SER A 146 -19.59 -15.91 9.98
C SER A 146 -19.12 -17.32 9.60
N VAL A 147 -20.04 -18.27 9.44
CA VAL A 147 -19.70 -19.66 9.15
C VAL A 147 -20.10 -20.08 7.73
N ASP A 148 -21.27 -19.67 7.25
CA ASP A 148 -21.80 -20.13 5.95
C ASP A 148 -21.61 -19.09 4.84
N THR A 149 -22.18 -17.89 5.02
CA THR A 149 -22.28 -16.95 3.89
C THR A 149 -21.09 -16.02 3.73
N MET A 150 -20.30 -15.79 4.78
CA MET A 150 -19.10 -14.91 4.83
C MET A 150 -19.26 -13.58 4.09
N THR A 151 -20.47 -13.03 4.09
CA THR A 151 -20.85 -11.86 3.31
C THR A 151 -21.49 -10.83 4.21
N CYS A 152 -21.06 -9.57 4.09
CA CYS A 152 -21.69 -8.50 4.81
C CYS A 152 -23.14 -8.33 4.29
N PRO A 153 -24.18 -8.40 5.14
CA PRO A 153 -25.57 -8.28 4.68
C PRO A 153 -25.97 -6.85 4.30
N SER A 154 -25.18 -5.85 4.72
CA SER A 154 -25.51 -4.42 4.64
C SER A 154 -24.52 -3.49 3.89
N PRO A 155 -23.53 -3.94 3.08
CA PRO A 155 -22.44 -3.09 2.59
C PRO A 155 -22.86 -1.99 1.60
N LYS A 156 -24.15 -1.91 1.24
CA LYS A 156 -24.71 -0.82 0.41
C LYS A 156 -25.52 0.22 1.19
N VAL A 157 -25.74 0.03 2.49
CA VAL A 157 -26.66 0.84 3.31
C VAL A 157 -26.23 0.99 4.77
N PHE A 158 -25.12 0.36 5.19
CA PHE A 158 -24.62 0.55 6.55
C PHE A 158 -23.74 1.79 6.61
N ASN A 159 -24.09 2.65 7.54
CA ASN A 159 -23.33 3.82 7.91
C ASN A 159 -22.86 3.64 9.34
N SER A 160 -21.67 4.12 9.65
CA SER A 160 -21.14 4.09 11.01
C SER A 160 -20.40 5.37 11.34
N ASP A 161 -20.37 5.69 12.63
CA ASP A 161 -19.49 6.72 13.16
C ASP A 161 -18.03 6.25 13.00
N LYS A 162 -17.26 7.02 12.22
CA LYS A 162 -15.84 6.75 11.95
C LYS A 162 -14.93 7.26 13.07
N GLY A 163 -15.48 8.01 14.02
CA GLY A 163 -14.86 8.55 15.21
C GLY A 163 -14.07 9.82 14.97
N GLN A 164 -13.65 10.42 16.08
CA GLN A 164 -12.75 11.58 16.15
C GLN A 164 -11.56 11.26 17.07
N PHE A 165 -10.53 12.10 17.03
CA PHE A 165 -9.45 11.99 18.02
C PHE A 165 -9.94 12.35 19.41
N ASP A 166 -9.47 11.61 20.41
CA ASP A 166 -9.77 11.88 21.81
C ASP A 166 -9.30 13.31 22.18
N PRO A 167 -10.21 14.24 22.54
CA PRO A 167 -9.85 15.61 22.89
C PRO A 167 -8.92 15.72 24.11
N ASN A 168 -8.85 14.67 24.92
CA ASN A 168 -7.93 14.60 26.06
C ASN A 168 -6.49 14.29 25.65
N GLY A 169 -6.25 13.92 24.40
CA GLY A 169 -4.94 13.57 23.88
C GLY A 169 -4.47 12.17 24.29
N ASP A 170 -5.41 11.27 24.62
CA ASP A 170 -5.12 9.87 24.84
C ASP A 170 -4.53 9.23 23.58
N ILE A 171 -3.72 8.18 23.79
CA ILE A 171 -3.01 7.47 22.73
C ILE A 171 -3.54 6.05 22.54
N SER A 172 -3.31 5.50 21.35
CA SER A 172 -3.44 4.09 21.02
C SER A 172 -2.12 3.55 20.48
N TRP A 173 -1.83 2.28 20.74
CA TRP A 173 -0.71 1.54 20.13
C TRP A 173 -1.02 1.06 18.70
N TYR A 174 -2.26 1.21 18.27
CA TYR A 174 -2.76 0.77 16.97
C TYR A 174 -3.05 1.96 16.06
N PRO A 175 -2.73 1.86 14.77
CA PRO A 175 -3.01 2.95 13.84
C PRO A 175 -4.51 3.14 13.64
N PRO A 176 -4.94 4.34 13.23
CA PRO A 176 -6.25 4.51 12.62
C PRO A 176 -6.33 3.68 11.33
N ARG A 177 -7.55 3.34 10.91
CA ARG A 177 -7.78 2.62 9.65
C ARG A 177 -7.43 3.46 8.43
N ASN A 178 -6.98 2.85 7.35
CA ASN A 178 -6.55 3.57 6.13
C ASN A 178 -7.37 3.24 4.88
N ASP A 179 -8.51 2.56 5.05
CA ASP A 179 -9.39 2.12 3.97
C ASP A 179 -10.61 3.04 3.74
N ILE A 180 -10.69 4.18 4.44
CA ILE A 180 -11.75 5.16 4.25
C ILE A 180 -11.49 5.93 2.95
N LEU A 181 -12.39 5.78 1.97
CA LEU A 181 -12.28 6.40 0.65
C LEU A 181 -13.20 7.61 0.46
N THR A 182 -14.21 7.73 1.31
CA THR A 182 -15.25 8.77 1.23
C THR A 182 -15.31 9.53 2.55
N TYR A 183 -15.47 10.84 2.44
CA TYR A 183 -15.60 11.78 3.55
C TYR A 183 -16.85 12.63 3.32
N ASP A 184 -17.74 12.65 4.31
CA ASP A 184 -18.92 13.52 4.32
C ASP A 184 -18.73 14.66 5.34
N PRO A 185 -18.47 15.91 4.91
CA PRO A 185 -18.22 17.02 5.83
C PRO A 185 -19.41 17.41 6.71
N ALA A 186 -20.60 16.86 6.47
CA ALA A 186 -21.76 17.10 7.33
C ALA A 186 -21.90 16.08 8.47
N LEU A 187 -21.23 14.93 8.38
CA LEU A 187 -21.39 13.80 9.30
C LEU A 187 -20.06 13.34 9.91
N ASP A 188 -18.99 13.38 9.13
CA ASP A 188 -17.65 12.91 9.50
C ASP A 188 -16.83 14.00 10.19
N ALA A 189 -16.07 13.61 11.21
CA ALA A 189 -15.04 14.45 11.83
C ALA A 189 -13.92 14.81 10.83
N GLU A 190 -13.37 16.03 10.90
CA GLU A 190 -12.35 16.53 9.96
C GLU A 190 -11.09 15.65 9.95
N GLU A 191 -10.73 15.11 11.11
CA GLU A 191 -9.56 14.27 11.38
C GLU A 191 -9.51 13.00 10.52
N ILE A 192 -10.67 12.49 10.08
CA ILE A 192 -10.78 11.26 9.27
C ILE A 192 -9.94 11.35 8.00
N GLN A 193 -9.83 12.55 7.41
CA GLN A 193 -9.02 12.78 6.20
C GLN A 193 -7.53 12.49 6.42
N THR A 194 -7.06 12.50 7.66
CA THR A 194 -5.65 12.25 8.02
C THR A 194 -5.36 10.78 8.37
N TYR A 195 -6.38 9.95 8.55
CA TYR A 195 -6.20 8.59 9.06
C TYR A 195 -5.29 7.73 8.18
N ALA A 196 -5.48 7.81 6.86
CA ALA A 196 -4.67 7.05 5.91
C ALA A 196 -3.19 7.47 5.94
N GLU A 197 -2.91 8.75 6.15
CA GLU A 197 -1.55 9.28 6.23
C GLU A 197 -0.84 8.91 7.54
N LEU A 198 -1.60 8.84 8.65
CA LEU A 198 -1.08 8.43 9.95
C LEU A 198 -0.71 6.94 10.02
N ASN A 199 -1.41 6.11 9.25
CA ASN A 199 -1.20 4.68 9.23
C ASN A 199 0.02 4.28 8.37
N ASP A 200 1.08 3.84 9.05
CA ASP A 200 2.33 3.36 8.42
C ASP A 200 2.35 1.86 8.11
N LEU A 201 1.26 1.15 8.36
CA LEU A 201 1.21 -0.30 8.26
C LEU A 201 0.71 -0.80 6.91
N ASP A 202 0.23 0.08 6.03
CA ASP A 202 -0.32 -0.29 4.72
C ASP A 202 0.58 -1.26 3.94
N ALA A 203 1.88 -0.96 3.93
CA ALA A 203 2.84 -1.75 3.21
C ALA A 203 3.01 -3.16 3.83
N ILE A 204 3.11 -3.31 5.14
CA ILE A 204 3.32 -4.64 5.75
C ILE A 204 2.02 -5.40 6.03
N THR A 205 0.88 -4.81 5.67
CA THR A 205 -0.41 -5.40 5.89
C THR A 205 -0.69 -6.48 4.85
N ALA A 206 -1.13 -7.64 5.29
CA ALA A 206 -1.54 -8.74 4.42
C ALA A 206 -2.90 -9.30 4.84
N ALA A 207 -3.60 -9.92 3.88
CA ALA A 207 -4.83 -10.63 4.16
C ALA A 207 -4.60 -11.66 5.28
N THR A 208 -5.62 -11.86 6.11
CA THR A 208 -5.61 -12.94 7.10
C THR A 208 -5.34 -14.26 6.38
N PRO A 209 -4.28 -15.01 6.72
CA PRO A 209 -3.99 -16.26 6.05
C PRO A 209 -5.17 -17.23 6.16
N PRO A 210 -5.45 -18.02 5.11
CA PRO A 210 -6.43 -19.07 5.21
C PRO A 210 -6.02 -20.05 6.32
N GLY A 211 -6.97 -20.39 7.19
CA GLY A 211 -6.75 -21.34 8.26
C GLY A 211 -6.45 -22.75 7.73
N ASP A 212 -5.74 -23.53 8.54
CA ASP A 212 -5.41 -24.94 8.30
C ASP A 212 -4.57 -25.19 7.03
N GLN A 213 -3.97 -24.13 6.48
CA GLN A 213 -3.13 -24.18 5.29
C GLN A 213 -1.71 -23.71 5.59
N ALA A 214 -0.74 -24.54 5.24
CA ALA A 214 0.67 -24.18 5.36
C ALA A 214 0.98 -22.99 4.45
N THR A 215 1.42 -21.90 5.04
CA THR A 215 1.70 -20.65 4.33
C THR A 215 3.12 -20.17 4.61
N PHE A 216 3.51 -19.12 3.89
CA PHE A 216 4.74 -18.43 4.17
C PHE A 216 4.71 -16.95 3.79
N VAL A 217 5.53 -16.18 4.50
CA VAL A 217 5.80 -14.78 4.24
C VAL A 217 7.27 -14.65 3.89
N THR A 218 7.61 -13.78 2.95
CA THR A 218 9.00 -13.52 2.57
C THR A 218 9.35 -12.08 2.84
N VAL A 219 10.55 -11.84 3.37
CA VAL A 219 11.10 -10.49 3.53
C VAL A 219 12.52 -10.43 2.97
N LEU A 220 12.91 -9.27 2.41
CA LEU A 220 14.32 -8.93 2.24
C LEU A 220 14.78 -8.19 3.50
N VAL A 221 15.63 -8.81 4.31
CA VAL A 221 16.23 -8.15 5.48
C VAL A 221 17.43 -7.36 4.99
N ARG A 222 17.44 -6.05 5.25
CA ARG A 222 18.48 -5.15 4.75
C ARG A 222 19.74 -5.18 5.63
N PRO A 223 20.92 -4.83 5.07
CA PRO A 223 22.14 -4.76 5.86
C PRO A 223 22.02 -3.97 7.15
N GLU A 224 21.28 -2.85 7.14
CA GLU A 224 21.07 -2.01 8.33
C GLU A 224 20.32 -2.76 9.43
N ALA A 225 19.31 -3.56 9.05
CA ALA A 225 18.53 -4.41 9.96
C ALA A 225 19.33 -5.63 10.45
N MET A 226 20.39 -6.03 9.75
CA MET A 226 21.26 -7.15 10.10
C MET A 226 22.56 -6.71 10.81
N ALA A 227 22.73 -5.40 11.05
CA ALA A 227 23.96 -4.84 11.62
C ALA A 227 24.34 -5.45 12.99
N GLU A 228 23.33 -5.84 13.77
CA GLU A 228 23.44 -6.42 15.10
C GLU A 228 22.96 -7.89 15.13
N ALA A 229 23.17 -8.62 14.03
CA ALA A 229 22.88 -10.06 13.95
C ALA A 229 23.61 -10.87 15.05
N PRO A 230 23.08 -12.02 15.50
CA PRO A 230 21.89 -12.72 15.01
C PRO A 230 20.57 -12.01 15.36
N LEU A 231 19.53 -12.27 14.55
CA LEU A 231 18.19 -11.72 14.77
C LEU A 231 17.29 -12.76 15.44
N THR A 232 16.23 -12.30 16.07
CA THR A 232 15.12 -13.14 16.54
C THR A 232 13.88 -12.81 15.75
N ALA A 233 13.30 -13.83 15.09
CA ALA A 233 12.03 -13.72 14.40
C ALA A 233 10.89 -14.11 15.33
N TYR A 234 9.98 -13.17 15.55
CA TYR A 234 8.80 -13.37 16.36
C TYR A 234 7.55 -13.50 15.50
N LEU A 235 6.61 -14.31 15.98
CA LEU A 235 5.24 -14.36 15.48
C LEU A 235 4.29 -14.31 16.68
N GLU A 236 3.41 -13.32 16.71
CA GLU A 236 2.30 -13.24 17.67
C GLU A 236 1.00 -13.60 16.96
N ILE A 237 0.16 -14.38 17.61
CA ILE A 237 -1.12 -14.86 17.06
C ILE A 237 -2.25 -14.77 18.09
N SER A 238 -3.38 -14.19 17.68
CA SER A 238 -4.59 -14.05 18.49
C SER A 238 -5.83 -14.54 17.74
N VAL A 239 -6.80 -15.09 18.49
CA VAL A 239 -8.10 -15.55 17.99
C VAL A 239 -9.15 -15.04 18.97
N GLU A 240 -10.20 -14.37 18.47
CA GLU A 240 -11.33 -13.94 19.29
C GLU A 240 -12.16 -15.15 19.76
N ALA A 241 -12.79 -15.04 20.93
CA ALA A 241 -13.63 -16.07 21.56
C ALA A 241 -12.92 -17.42 21.82
N ASP A 242 -11.59 -17.43 21.91
CA ASP A 242 -10.79 -18.62 22.24
C ASP A 242 -10.78 -18.89 23.76
N GLU A 243 -11.92 -19.28 24.31
CA GLU A 243 -12.09 -19.49 25.75
C GLU A 243 -11.54 -20.82 26.27
N ASN A 244 -11.22 -20.84 27.56
CA ASN A 244 -10.93 -22.07 28.30
C ASN A 244 -11.27 -21.91 29.80
N ALA A 245 -10.88 -22.87 30.64
CA ALA A 245 -11.19 -22.83 32.08
C ALA A 245 -10.54 -21.66 32.85
N ALA A 246 -9.44 -21.09 32.36
CA ALA A 246 -8.76 -19.94 32.97
C ALA A 246 -9.22 -18.59 32.38
N TYR A 247 -9.69 -18.61 31.14
CA TYR A 247 -10.18 -17.45 30.39
C TYR A 247 -11.59 -17.77 29.89
N SER A 248 -12.53 -17.89 30.83
CA SER A 248 -13.94 -18.06 30.55
C SER A 248 -14.62 -16.73 30.81
N PHE A 249 -15.22 -16.19 29.77
CA PHE A 249 -15.90 -14.91 29.82
C PHE A 249 -17.37 -15.14 29.53
N ASP A 250 -18.21 -14.27 30.09
CA ASP A 250 -19.61 -14.27 29.71
C ASP A 250 -20.05 -12.90 29.24
N ARG A 251 -21.07 -12.94 28.41
CA ARG A 251 -21.69 -11.76 27.82
C ARG A 251 -22.10 -10.71 28.86
N ASP A 252 -22.73 -11.12 29.96
CA ASP A 252 -23.45 -10.20 30.84
C ASP A 252 -22.55 -9.58 31.93
N ASN A 253 -21.42 -10.22 32.24
CA ASN A 253 -20.50 -9.78 33.29
C ASN A 253 -19.18 -9.19 32.76
N ASP A 254 -18.69 -9.68 31.63
CA ASP A 254 -17.35 -9.30 31.13
C ASP A 254 -17.39 -8.36 29.92
N HIS A 255 -18.56 -8.25 29.28
CA HIS A 255 -18.79 -7.35 28.16
C HIS A 255 -19.77 -6.25 28.56
N TYR A 256 -19.67 -5.11 27.88
CA TYR A 256 -20.71 -4.10 27.94
C TYR A 256 -21.87 -4.52 27.02
N VAL A 257 -23.02 -4.78 27.63
CA VAL A 257 -24.28 -5.07 26.93
C VAL A 257 -25.06 -3.78 26.80
N ASP A 258 -25.15 -3.29 25.57
CA ASP A 258 -26.00 -2.14 25.22
C ASP A 258 -27.45 -2.42 25.68
N PRO A 259 -28.04 -1.58 26.57
CA PRO A 259 -29.41 -1.76 27.04
C PRO A 259 -30.47 -1.70 25.93
N ASP A 260 -30.26 -0.85 24.92
CA ASP A 260 -31.20 -0.60 23.83
C ASP A 260 -31.03 -1.63 22.69
N LEU A 261 -29.82 -2.20 22.55
CA LEU A 261 -29.50 -3.25 21.59
C LEU A 261 -29.05 -4.57 22.25
N SER A 262 -29.64 -4.91 23.40
CA SER A 262 -29.24 -6.05 24.24
C SER A 262 -29.28 -7.43 23.56
N ALA A 263 -29.99 -7.57 22.44
CA ALA A 263 -30.05 -8.80 21.64
C ALA A 263 -28.94 -8.92 20.58
N TYR A 264 -28.09 -7.90 20.42
CA TYR A 264 -27.08 -7.81 19.37
C TYR A 264 -25.66 -7.99 19.90
N GLY A 265 -24.78 -8.46 19.02
CA GLY A 265 -23.38 -8.75 19.31
C GLY A 265 -23.15 -10.13 19.91
N VAL A 266 -21.89 -10.56 19.88
CA VAL A 266 -21.38 -11.82 20.43
C VAL A 266 -20.12 -11.54 21.26
N GLU A 267 -19.84 -12.40 22.23
CA GLU A 267 -18.61 -12.35 23.01
C GLU A 267 -17.37 -12.53 22.12
N TYR A 268 -16.28 -11.86 22.49
CA TYR A 268 -15.04 -11.91 21.73
C TYR A 268 -13.80 -12.12 22.61
N LEU A 269 -13.92 -11.86 23.91
CA LEU A 269 -12.86 -12.11 24.86
C LEU A 269 -12.52 -13.60 24.92
N GLY A 270 -11.27 -13.90 25.22
CA GLY A 270 -10.76 -15.26 25.26
C GLY A 270 -9.32 -15.28 25.76
N GLN A 271 -8.63 -16.39 25.51
CA GLN A 271 -7.22 -16.52 25.85
C GLN A 271 -6.37 -15.42 25.20
N PRO A 272 -5.34 -14.91 25.90
CA PRO A 272 -4.42 -13.91 25.37
C PRO A 272 -3.75 -14.36 24.08
N SER A 273 -3.19 -13.42 23.33
CA SER A 273 -2.30 -13.76 22.20
C SER A 273 -1.10 -14.58 22.68
N VAL A 274 -0.62 -15.48 21.82
CA VAL A 274 0.59 -16.27 22.09
C VAL A 274 1.69 -15.87 21.12
N VAL A 275 2.93 -15.93 21.60
CA VAL A 275 4.12 -15.51 20.85
C VAL A 275 5.05 -16.69 20.65
N TYR A 276 5.55 -16.85 19.43
CA TYR A 276 6.61 -17.75 19.04
C TYR A 276 7.88 -16.96 18.72
N ALA A 277 9.06 -17.52 19.02
CA ALA A 277 10.33 -16.86 18.75
C ALA A 277 11.36 -17.86 18.21
N VAL A 278 12.07 -17.47 17.14
CA VAL A 278 13.16 -18.27 16.54
C VAL A 278 14.38 -17.38 16.33
N PRO A 279 15.50 -17.62 17.05
CA PRO A 279 16.76 -16.95 16.76
C PRO A 279 17.40 -17.57 15.50
N PHE A 280 17.85 -16.71 14.59
CA PHE A 280 18.50 -17.10 13.35
C PHE A 280 19.56 -16.07 12.93
N ASP A 281 20.53 -16.51 12.13
CA ASP A 281 21.50 -15.61 11.50
C ASP A 281 21.10 -15.44 10.03
N PRO A 282 20.67 -14.24 9.60
CA PRO A 282 20.34 -13.98 8.20
C PRO A 282 21.47 -14.34 7.23
N TYR A 283 22.74 -14.16 7.58
CA TYR A 283 23.82 -14.45 6.64
C TYR A 283 24.09 -15.94 6.44
N THR A 284 23.60 -16.78 7.35
CA THR A 284 23.76 -18.23 7.29
C THR A 284 22.56 -18.86 6.60
N LYS A 285 22.76 -19.43 5.40
CA LYS A 285 21.71 -20.17 4.71
C LYS A 285 21.27 -21.38 5.52
N GLY A 286 19.97 -21.52 5.73
CA GLY A 286 19.43 -22.66 6.46
C GLY A 286 18.05 -22.43 7.04
N PHE A 287 17.46 -23.51 7.53
CA PHE A 287 16.18 -23.52 8.22
C PHE A 287 16.37 -23.54 9.75
N ARG A 288 15.48 -22.87 10.47
CA ARG A 288 15.37 -22.92 11.94
C ARG A 288 13.89 -22.91 12.30
N GLY A 289 13.45 -23.77 13.22
CA GLY A 289 12.06 -23.77 13.67
C GLY A 289 11.90 -24.08 15.15
N THR A 290 10.72 -23.78 15.67
CA THR A 290 10.29 -24.12 17.03
C THR A 290 8.88 -24.70 17.01
N SER A 291 8.61 -25.62 17.93
CA SER A 291 7.26 -26.11 18.25
C SER A 291 6.74 -25.55 19.57
N GLU A 292 7.60 -24.90 20.34
CA GLU A 292 7.27 -24.29 21.63
C GLU A 292 7.00 -22.80 21.43
N TYR A 293 5.98 -22.31 22.11
CA TYR A 293 5.70 -20.88 22.19
C TYR A 293 6.62 -20.24 23.25
N ALA A 294 7.04 -19.00 22.99
CA ALA A 294 7.94 -18.24 23.85
C ALA A 294 7.20 -17.63 25.05
N GLY A 295 5.90 -17.38 24.94
CA GLY A 295 5.08 -16.79 25.99
C GLY A 295 3.73 -16.30 25.48
N TYR A 296 2.97 -15.62 26.34
CA TYR A 296 1.67 -15.06 26.02
C TYR A 296 1.53 -13.63 26.55
N ALA A 297 0.58 -12.87 26.01
CA ALA A 297 0.38 -11.47 26.37
C ALA A 297 -0.56 -11.25 27.57
N ASP A 298 -0.76 -9.99 27.96
CA ASP A 298 -1.90 -9.64 28.80
C ASP A 298 -3.21 -9.90 28.04
N TRP A 299 -4.21 -10.50 28.69
CA TRP A 299 -5.50 -10.82 28.07
C TRP A 299 -6.29 -9.57 27.64
N ASP A 300 -6.08 -8.45 28.34
CA ASP A 300 -6.69 -7.15 28.07
C ASP A 300 -5.81 -6.24 27.19
N GLY A 301 -4.59 -6.69 26.84
CA GLY A 301 -3.64 -5.94 26.04
C GLY A 301 -3.01 -4.71 26.72
N ALA A 302 -3.03 -4.62 28.06
CA ALA A 302 -2.67 -3.38 28.75
C ALA A 302 -1.20 -2.94 28.62
N THR A 303 -0.23 -3.87 28.58
CA THR A 303 1.20 -3.49 28.76
C THR A 303 2.16 -4.01 27.69
N GLY A 304 1.73 -4.94 26.84
CA GLY A 304 2.60 -5.63 25.89
C GLY A 304 3.63 -6.55 26.55
N THR A 305 3.42 -6.90 27.83
CA THR A 305 4.30 -7.82 28.56
C THR A 305 4.19 -9.22 27.97
N LEU A 306 5.35 -9.87 27.80
CA LEU A 306 5.43 -11.27 27.40
C LEU A 306 5.59 -12.14 28.65
N HIS A 307 4.50 -12.78 29.07
CA HIS A 307 4.49 -13.72 30.19
C HIS A 307 5.06 -15.07 29.76
N PRO A 308 5.82 -15.76 30.64
CA PRO A 308 6.36 -17.08 30.31
C PRO A 308 5.22 -18.12 30.14
N PRO A 309 5.44 -19.19 29.35
CA PRO A 309 4.51 -20.29 29.22
C PRO A 309 4.01 -20.84 30.57
N ASP A 310 2.70 -21.04 30.69
CA ASP A 310 2.08 -21.60 31.88
C ASP A 310 0.89 -22.52 31.55
N ALA A 311 0.23 -23.04 32.59
CA ALA A 311 -0.88 -23.98 32.46
C ALA A 311 -2.24 -23.32 32.16
N THR A 312 -2.31 -21.99 32.09
CA THR A 312 -3.53 -21.26 31.75
C THR A 312 -3.80 -21.24 30.26
N ILE A 313 -2.77 -21.47 29.44
CA ILE A 313 -2.85 -21.48 27.98
C ILE A 313 -3.12 -22.89 27.46
N SER A 314 -4.15 -23.04 26.64
CA SER A 314 -4.49 -24.28 25.94
C SER A 314 -3.37 -24.70 25.00
N VAL A 315 -3.24 -26.02 24.76
CA VAL A 315 -2.17 -26.62 23.94
C VAL A 315 -2.68 -27.64 22.94
N ALA A 316 -3.99 -27.65 22.69
CA ALA A 316 -4.66 -28.58 21.79
C ALA A 316 -5.88 -27.92 21.12
N ASP A 317 -6.45 -28.61 20.14
CA ASP A 317 -7.71 -28.28 19.48
C ASP A 317 -7.72 -26.88 18.83
N GLY A 318 -6.57 -26.42 18.34
CA GLY A 318 -6.43 -25.11 17.71
C GLY A 318 -6.48 -23.91 18.67
N SER A 319 -6.45 -24.17 19.98
CA SER A 319 -6.62 -23.16 21.04
C SER A 319 -5.29 -22.82 21.72
N GLY A 320 -5.15 -21.56 22.16
CA GLY A 320 -3.96 -21.07 22.87
C GLY A 320 -2.67 -21.25 22.06
N ALA A 321 -1.74 -22.05 22.56
CA ALA A 321 -0.52 -22.40 21.84
C ALA A 321 -0.82 -23.17 20.54
N ASP A 322 -1.88 -23.96 20.47
CA ASP A 322 -2.17 -24.79 19.27
C ASP A 322 -2.72 -23.98 18.07
N ARG A 323 -2.89 -22.65 18.22
CA ARG A 323 -3.27 -21.72 17.14
C ARG A 323 -2.33 -21.73 15.94
N LEU A 324 -1.05 -22.10 16.14
CA LEU A 324 -0.16 -22.46 15.05
C LEU A 324 0.01 -23.97 15.01
N GLN A 325 -0.51 -24.63 13.97
CA GLN A 325 -0.46 -26.08 13.82
C GLN A 325 0.96 -26.57 13.53
N VAL A 326 1.25 -27.79 13.99
CA VAL A 326 2.50 -28.47 13.70
C VAL A 326 2.54 -28.84 12.20
N MET A 327 3.62 -28.48 11.52
CA MET A 327 3.88 -28.85 10.14
C MET A 327 5.25 -29.52 10.00
N THR A 328 5.43 -30.30 8.93
CA THR A 328 6.73 -30.88 8.58
C THR A 328 7.17 -30.38 7.22
N LYS A 329 8.35 -29.76 7.16
CA LYS A 329 8.97 -29.26 5.93
C LYS A 329 10.48 -29.49 5.97
N ASN A 330 11.06 -29.92 4.86
CA ASN A 330 12.50 -30.20 4.74
C ASN A 330 13.05 -31.20 5.79
N GLY A 331 12.20 -32.12 6.28
CA GLY A 331 12.59 -33.09 7.31
C GLY A 331 12.57 -32.55 8.74
N GLU A 332 12.15 -31.31 8.94
CA GLU A 332 11.97 -30.69 10.26
C GLU A 332 10.48 -30.54 10.60
N THR A 333 10.14 -30.74 11.87
CA THR A 333 8.78 -30.61 12.40
C THR A 333 8.73 -29.42 13.35
N PHE A 334 7.88 -28.44 13.07
CA PHE A 334 7.81 -27.14 13.77
C PHE A 334 6.41 -26.52 13.66
N ARG A 335 6.11 -25.54 14.50
CA ARG A 335 4.92 -24.66 14.39
C ARG A 335 5.26 -23.33 13.73
N TRP A 336 6.42 -22.76 14.10
CA TRP A 336 6.98 -21.53 13.56
C TRP A 336 8.39 -21.77 13.01
N GLY A 337 8.64 -21.34 11.77
CA GLY A 337 9.87 -21.63 11.06
C GLY A 337 10.41 -20.45 10.27
N VAL A 338 11.73 -20.35 10.17
CA VAL A 338 12.45 -19.32 9.42
C VAL A 338 13.45 -20.01 8.50
N TYR A 339 13.46 -19.62 7.23
CA TYR A 339 14.47 -20.05 6.26
C TYR A 339 15.22 -18.83 5.75
N SER A 340 16.53 -18.77 6.00
CA SER A 340 17.40 -17.78 5.37
C SER A 340 18.03 -18.35 4.11
N HIS A 341 18.09 -17.54 3.04
CA HIS A 341 18.79 -17.88 1.81
C HIS A 341 20.30 -17.56 1.86
N GLY A 342 20.77 -16.85 2.89
CA GLY A 342 22.16 -16.42 3.03
C GLY A 342 22.55 -15.30 2.07
N GLY A 343 23.79 -14.81 2.18
CA GLY A 343 24.30 -13.72 1.33
C GLY A 343 24.56 -14.14 -0.13
N PRO A 344 24.75 -13.18 -1.05
CA PRO A 344 25.00 -13.45 -2.46
C PRO A 344 26.29 -14.27 -2.64
N GLY A 345 26.14 -15.55 -2.99
CA GLY A 345 27.26 -16.49 -3.16
C GLY A 345 26.99 -17.94 -2.75
N GLU A 346 25.91 -18.20 -2.00
CA GLU A 346 25.50 -19.56 -1.58
C GLU A 346 24.32 -20.15 -2.41
N GLY A 347 23.99 -19.49 -3.53
CA GLY A 347 23.02 -19.94 -4.52
C GLY A 347 23.56 -21.08 -5.39
N GLY A 348 23.46 -22.32 -4.89
CA GLY A 348 23.75 -23.52 -5.67
C GLY A 348 22.81 -23.70 -6.87
N THR A 349 23.40 -24.05 -8.00
CA THR A 349 22.77 -24.43 -9.26
C THR A 349 21.71 -25.52 -9.10
N THR A 350 20.48 -25.27 -9.55
CA THR A 350 19.52 -26.35 -9.84
C THR A 350 19.36 -26.50 -11.34
N SER A 351 19.73 -27.69 -11.81
CA SER A 351 19.66 -28.16 -13.19
C SER A 351 18.23 -28.52 -13.61
N SER A 352 17.80 -28.02 -14.76
CA SER A 352 16.82 -28.64 -15.66
C SER A 352 16.91 -27.83 -16.95
N GLY A 353 17.46 -28.32 -18.04
CA GLY A 353 16.97 -29.47 -18.78
C GLY A 353 16.54 -28.92 -20.13
N SER A 354 17.42 -29.04 -21.13
CA SER A 354 17.17 -28.71 -22.52
C SER A 354 15.98 -29.51 -23.05
N ASP A 355 15.14 -28.88 -23.86
CA ASP A 355 14.75 -29.46 -25.15
C ASP A 355 14.26 -28.36 -26.11
N SER A 356 14.86 -28.40 -27.28
CA SER A 356 14.51 -27.73 -28.53
C SER A 356 13.28 -28.38 -29.18
N ASP A 357 12.44 -27.63 -29.89
CA ASP A 357 12.51 -27.56 -31.37
C ASP A 357 11.47 -26.61 -32.00
N SER A 358 11.92 -25.94 -33.07
CA SER A 358 11.27 -25.49 -34.34
C SER A 358 9.75 -25.25 -34.44
N GLY A 359 9.22 -24.29 -35.22
CA GLY A 359 9.81 -23.35 -36.18
C GLY A 359 8.74 -22.76 -37.15
N SER A 360 9.16 -21.72 -37.90
CA SER A 360 8.68 -21.23 -39.22
C SER A 360 7.22 -20.74 -39.36
N ASP A 361 6.85 -19.78 -40.21
CA ASP A 361 7.51 -18.75 -41.02
C ASP A 361 6.40 -17.82 -41.55
N SER A 362 6.77 -16.56 -41.81
CA SER A 362 6.24 -15.58 -42.79
C SER A 362 4.83 -15.71 -43.40
N ASP A 363 4.08 -14.59 -43.49
CA ASP A 363 3.93 -13.90 -44.79
C ASP A 363 3.40 -12.46 -44.66
N SER A 364 3.65 -11.69 -45.70
CA SER A 364 3.49 -10.26 -45.93
C SER A 364 2.38 -9.97 -46.95
N GLY A 365 1.79 -8.77 -46.98
CA GLY A 365 1.01 -8.35 -48.16
C GLY A 365 -0.01 -7.20 -48.01
N GLY A 366 0.49 -5.96 -48.08
CA GLY A 366 0.04 -4.79 -48.86
C GLY A 366 -1.43 -4.46 -49.28
N VAL A 367 -1.71 -3.13 -49.19
CA VAL A 367 -2.27 -2.21 -50.23
C VAL A 367 -3.82 -2.31 -50.47
N THR A 368 -4.70 -1.30 -50.64
CA THR A 368 -4.74 0.14 -51.02
C THR A 368 -6.12 0.74 -50.65
N GLY A 369 -6.24 2.07 -50.50
CA GLY A 369 -7.11 2.85 -51.40
C GLY A 369 -8.31 3.67 -50.87
N ALA A 370 -8.34 4.94 -51.33
CA ALA A 370 -9.45 5.90 -51.49
C ALA A 370 -9.98 6.64 -50.23
N GLY A 371 -10.23 7.95 -50.21
CA GLY A 371 -10.29 8.98 -51.26
C GLY A 371 -11.58 9.82 -51.12
N SER A 372 -11.45 11.05 -50.63
CA SER A 372 -12.22 12.30 -50.92
C SER A 372 -13.74 12.25 -51.13
N THR A 373 -14.50 13.12 -50.43
CA THR A 373 -15.29 14.22 -51.04
C THR A 373 -15.74 15.28 -50.03
N THR A 374 -15.79 16.51 -50.54
CA THR A 374 -16.21 17.82 -50.00
C THR A 374 -17.72 18.05 -49.99
N GLY A 375 -18.19 19.03 -49.20
CA GLY A 375 -19.42 19.79 -49.47
C GLY A 375 -20.11 20.42 -48.25
N ASP A 376 -19.86 21.73 -48.04
CA ASP A 376 -20.73 22.89 -47.71
C ASP A 376 -22.13 22.63 -47.07
N ASP A 377 -22.72 23.40 -46.13
CA ASP A 377 -22.77 24.85 -45.82
C ASP A 377 -23.66 25.03 -44.53
N PRO A 378 -24.21 26.20 -44.15
CA PRO A 378 -23.70 27.43 -43.49
C PRO A 378 -24.26 27.65 -42.05
N GLY A 379 -23.74 28.65 -41.31
CA GLY A 379 -24.38 29.08 -40.04
C GLY A 379 -23.61 30.08 -39.15
N ASP A 380 -23.52 31.34 -39.58
CA ASP A 380 -23.57 32.61 -38.83
C ASP A 380 -22.94 32.75 -37.41
N GLY A 381 -21.93 33.63 -37.32
CA GLY A 381 -21.46 34.16 -36.03
C GLY A 381 -20.15 34.94 -36.13
N TRP A 382 -20.11 36.01 -36.93
CA TRP A 382 -18.97 36.94 -36.94
C TRP A 382 -18.90 37.68 -35.58
N GLY A 383 -18.11 37.10 -34.66
CA GLY A 383 -17.62 37.75 -33.45
C GLY A 383 -16.35 38.56 -33.74
N SER A 384 -16.24 39.69 -33.05
CA SER A 384 -15.39 40.86 -33.27
C SER A 384 -13.87 40.70 -33.09
N CYS A 385 -13.23 39.64 -33.60
CA CYS A 385 -11.76 39.56 -33.59
C CYS A 385 -11.17 40.38 -34.74
N ALA A 386 -11.23 41.71 -34.64
CA ALA A 386 -10.64 42.61 -35.62
C ALA A 386 -9.13 42.78 -35.31
N GLN A 387 -8.30 42.02 -36.03
CA GLN A 387 -6.82 42.00 -36.01
C GLN A 387 -6.17 41.08 -34.95
N VAL A 388 -5.07 40.42 -35.35
CA VAL A 388 -4.17 39.67 -34.45
C VAL A 388 -3.57 40.65 -33.45
N GLN A 389 -3.82 40.44 -32.17
CA GLN A 389 -3.30 41.29 -31.11
C GLN A 389 -2.08 40.64 -30.47
N ALA A 390 -1.01 41.40 -30.29
CA ALA A 390 0.14 40.96 -29.49
C ALA A 390 -0.27 40.99 -28.00
N LEU A 391 -0.41 39.80 -27.40
CA LEU A 391 -0.66 39.66 -25.97
C LEU A 391 0.65 39.86 -25.18
N ALA A 392 0.55 40.48 -24.01
CA ALA A 392 1.68 40.61 -23.09
C ALA A 392 2.02 39.24 -22.47
N PRO A 393 3.29 38.97 -22.11
CA PRO A 393 3.65 37.77 -21.37
C PRO A 393 3.00 37.75 -19.98
N VAL A 394 2.90 36.56 -19.38
CA VAL A 394 2.55 36.44 -17.95
C VAL A 394 3.64 37.05 -17.07
N GLU A 395 3.26 37.54 -15.90
CA GLU A 395 4.17 38.19 -14.95
C GLU A 395 4.36 37.31 -13.70
N ASP A 396 5.47 37.51 -13.00
CA ASP A 396 5.74 36.89 -11.69
C ASP A 396 5.55 35.36 -11.63
N VAL A 397 6.07 34.61 -12.62
CA VAL A 397 6.02 33.14 -12.57
C VAL A 397 6.88 32.63 -11.42
N VAL A 398 6.23 32.02 -10.44
CA VAL A 398 6.85 31.40 -9.26
C VAL A 398 6.48 29.93 -9.23
N LEU A 399 7.49 29.09 -9.03
CA LEU A 399 7.34 27.65 -8.88
C LEU A 399 7.61 27.28 -7.42
N VAL A 400 6.73 26.47 -6.84
CA VAL A 400 6.91 25.90 -5.51
C VAL A 400 6.74 24.38 -5.63
N SER A 401 7.74 23.63 -5.17
CA SER A 401 7.62 22.18 -5.06
C SER A 401 6.76 21.88 -3.83
N GLU A 402 5.61 21.24 -4.01
CA GLU A 402 4.72 20.84 -2.90
C GLU A 402 5.02 19.42 -2.43
N SER A 403 5.40 18.53 -3.36
CA SER A 403 5.82 17.16 -3.10
C SER A 403 6.94 16.75 -4.06
N PHE A 404 7.32 15.47 -4.05
CA PHE A 404 8.30 14.91 -5.00
C PHE A 404 7.76 14.79 -6.43
N ASP A 405 6.45 14.79 -6.63
CA ASP A 405 5.76 14.59 -7.91
C ASP A 405 4.78 15.72 -8.28
N ARG A 406 4.70 16.79 -7.48
CA ARG A 406 3.80 17.94 -7.72
C ARG A 406 4.53 19.27 -7.57
N VAL A 407 4.25 20.18 -8.50
CA VAL A 407 4.72 21.56 -8.48
C VAL A 407 3.51 22.50 -8.62
N GLN A 408 3.42 23.45 -7.71
CA GLN A 408 2.50 24.56 -7.79
C GLN A 408 3.11 25.67 -8.64
N VAL A 409 2.37 26.11 -9.66
CA VAL A 409 2.75 27.16 -10.59
C VAL A 409 1.87 28.38 -10.34
N SER A 410 2.47 29.45 -9.84
CA SER A 410 1.78 30.72 -9.59
C SER A 410 2.26 31.80 -10.56
N PHE A 411 1.34 32.56 -11.15
CA PHE A 411 1.66 33.62 -12.11
C PHE A 411 0.56 34.69 -12.12
N ARG A 412 0.87 35.85 -12.68
CA ARG A 412 -0.09 36.94 -12.87
C ARG A 412 -0.41 37.11 -14.35
N LEU A 413 -1.70 37.15 -14.66
CA LEU A 413 -2.17 37.52 -15.99
C LEU A 413 -2.14 39.05 -16.12
N PRO A 414 -1.55 39.59 -17.20
CA PRO A 414 -1.59 41.02 -17.44
C PRO A 414 -3.04 41.47 -17.68
N PRO A 415 -3.38 42.74 -17.37
CA PRO A 415 -4.71 43.26 -17.65
C PRO A 415 -5.05 43.11 -19.14
N PRO A 416 -6.29 42.72 -19.48
CA PRO A 416 -6.67 42.48 -20.87
C PRO A 416 -6.52 43.77 -21.68
N ALA A 417 -5.82 43.66 -22.81
CA ALA A 417 -5.56 44.80 -23.67
C ALA A 417 -6.84 45.28 -24.39
N ASP A 418 -7.82 44.39 -24.57
CA ASP A 418 -9.22 44.72 -24.89
C ASP A 418 -10.14 43.99 -23.89
N PRO A 419 -10.88 44.70 -23.02
CA PRO A 419 -11.74 44.09 -22.02
C PRO A 419 -12.97 43.35 -22.61
N THR A 420 -13.22 43.46 -23.92
CA THR A 420 -14.30 42.74 -24.61
C THR A 420 -13.92 41.34 -25.07
N ILE A 421 -12.62 40.99 -25.07
CA ILE A 421 -12.11 39.67 -25.44
C ILE A 421 -11.79 38.89 -24.17
N ALA A 422 -12.51 37.79 -23.95
CA ALA A 422 -12.32 36.95 -22.78
C ALA A 422 -11.08 36.04 -22.91
N LEU A 423 -10.47 35.72 -21.76
CA LEU A 423 -9.50 34.63 -21.66
C LEU A 423 -10.19 33.31 -22.01
N LYS A 424 -9.52 32.46 -22.81
CA LYS A 424 -10.02 31.13 -23.15
C LYS A 424 -9.39 30.08 -22.24
N GLU A 425 -8.07 30.00 -22.22
CA GLU A 425 -7.32 28.99 -21.47
C GLU A 425 -5.90 29.44 -21.14
N VAL A 426 -5.32 28.81 -20.12
CA VAL A 426 -3.89 28.87 -19.83
C VAL A 426 -3.27 27.51 -20.16
N GLN A 427 -2.10 27.54 -20.79
CA GLN A 427 -1.31 26.37 -21.13
C GLN A 427 -0.01 26.40 -20.31
N VAL A 428 0.21 25.34 -19.54
CA VAL A 428 1.45 25.11 -18.79
C VAL A 428 2.17 23.92 -19.41
N PHE A 429 3.41 24.14 -19.81
CA PHE A 429 4.29 23.13 -20.40
C PHE A 429 5.32 22.71 -19.37
N SER A 430 5.56 21.41 -19.22
CA SER A 430 6.61 20.88 -18.35
C SER A 430 7.48 19.88 -19.09
N ILE A 431 8.80 19.98 -18.95
CA ILE A 431 9.75 19.02 -19.51
C ILE A 431 10.92 18.81 -18.56
N ALA A 432 11.31 17.55 -18.35
CA ALA A 432 12.49 17.20 -17.56
C ALA A 432 13.75 17.51 -18.38
N SER A 433 14.41 18.63 -18.07
CA SER A 433 15.56 19.13 -18.81
C SER A 433 16.33 20.17 -18.00
N SER A 434 17.66 20.13 -18.08
CA SER A 434 18.52 21.21 -17.59
C SER A 434 18.74 22.32 -18.61
N ALA A 435 18.36 22.10 -19.88
CA ALA A 435 18.38 23.11 -20.93
C ALA A 435 17.06 23.90 -20.94
N ASN A 436 17.14 25.21 -21.14
CA ASN A 436 15.99 26.11 -21.18
C ASN A 436 14.92 25.64 -22.18
N LEU A 437 13.66 25.72 -21.76
CA LEU A 437 12.52 25.45 -22.64
C LEU A 437 12.41 26.54 -23.72
N THR A 438 12.30 26.12 -24.98
CA THR A 438 12.10 26.99 -26.15
C THR A 438 10.84 26.56 -26.91
N GLU A 439 10.31 27.45 -27.76
CA GLU A 439 9.11 27.15 -28.59
C GLU A 439 9.26 25.87 -29.44
N GLU A 440 10.49 25.56 -29.88
CA GLU A 440 10.79 24.37 -30.68
C GLU A 440 10.67 23.06 -29.87
N LEU A 441 10.82 23.12 -28.55
CA LEU A 441 10.76 21.97 -27.65
C LEU A 441 9.34 21.69 -27.11
N LEU A 442 8.37 22.56 -27.39
CA LEU A 442 7.00 22.41 -26.90
C LEU A 442 6.33 21.11 -27.38
N GLY A 443 6.69 20.62 -28.57
CA GLY A 443 6.17 19.34 -29.08
C GLY A 443 6.64 18.10 -28.31
N ALA A 444 7.67 18.23 -27.48
CA ALA A 444 8.19 17.17 -26.61
C ALA A 444 7.85 17.40 -25.11
N ALA A 445 7.30 18.57 -24.76
CA ALA A 445 6.89 18.89 -23.40
C ALA A 445 5.49 18.33 -23.12
N HIS A 446 5.24 17.95 -21.87
CA HIS A 446 3.89 17.65 -21.41
C HIS A 446 3.12 18.98 -21.28
N GLN A 447 1.91 19.04 -21.85
CA GLN A 447 1.07 20.24 -21.83
C GLN A 447 -0.16 19.99 -20.94
N SER A 448 -0.30 20.80 -19.89
CA SER A 448 -1.50 20.91 -19.07
C SER A 448 -2.28 22.16 -19.49
N THR A 449 -3.57 22.00 -19.79
CA THR A 449 -4.44 23.10 -20.20
C THR A 449 -5.51 23.33 -19.15
N PHE A 450 -5.71 24.59 -18.76
CA PHE A 450 -6.66 25.02 -17.75
C PHE A 450 -7.65 26.00 -18.38
N ALA A 451 -8.94 25.68 -18.35
CA ALA A 451 -9.96 26.57 -18.92
C ALA A 451 -10.15 27.81 -18.04
N ALA A 452 -10.50 28.95 -18.62
CA ALA A 452 -10.65 30.21 -17.87
C ALA A 452 -11.64 30.12 -16.69
N GLY A 453 -12.67 29.26 -16.77
CA GLY A 453 -13.63 29.04 -15.70
C GLY A 453 -13.11 28.21 -14.52
N GLU A 454 -11.99 27.51 -14.69
CA GLU A 454 -11.35 26.65 -13.68
C GLU A 454 -10.22 27.38 -12.95
N LEU A 455 -9.81 28.54 -13.45
CA LEU A 455 -8.76 29.35 -12.86
C LEU A 455 -9.30 30.13 -11.66
N HIS A 456 -8.93 29.69 -10.46
CA HIS A 456 -9.16 30.47 -9.24
C HIS A 456 -8.06 31.54 -9.09
N ALA A 457 -8.47 32.81 -8.99
CA ALA A 457 -7.54 33.93 -8.81
C ALA A 457 -7.75 34.60 -7.44
N ALA A 458 -6.69 34.64 -6.62
CA ALA A 458 -6.67 35.39 -5.36
C ALA A 458 -5.82 36.65 -5.54
N ALA A 459 -6.43 37.82 -5.38
CA ALA A 459 -5.74 39.12 -5.51
C ALA A 459 -4.91 39.30 -6.81
N GLY A 460 -5.40 38.74 -7.93
CA GLY A 460 -4.75 38.82 -9.25
C GLY A 460 -3.64 37.79 -9.50
N LEU A 461 -3.32 36.93 -8.53
CA LEU A 461 -2.45 35.77 -8.70
C LEU A 461 -3.29 34.55 -9.09
N VAL A 462 -2.90 33.88 -10.17
CA VAL A 462 -3.45 32.61 -10.63
C VAL A 462 -2.50 31.50 -10.18
N THR A 463 -3.04 30.46 -9.57
CA THR A 463 -2.28 29.31 -9.08
C THR A 463 -2.87 28.03 -9.65
N VAL A 464 -2.02 27.22 -10.27
CA VAL A 464 -2.39 25.91 -10.83
C VAL A 464 -1.39 24.85 -10.39
N GLU A 465 -1.86 23.62 -10.26
CA GLU A 465 -1.03 22.47 -9.87
C GLU A 465 -0.68 21.63 -11.09
N VAL A 466 0.59 21.23 -11.21
CA VAL A 466 1.06 20.26 -12.20
C VAL A 466 1.63 19.05 -11.48
N GLY A 467 0.95 17.90 -11.62
CA GLY A 467 1.32 16.63 -11.01
C GLY A 467 2.01 15.64 -11.95
N GLU A 468 2.18 14.39 -11.48
CA GLU A 468 2.81 13.27 -12.20
C GLU A 468 4.28 13.51 -12.60
N LEU A 469 4.98 14.39 -11.87
CA LEU A 469 6.38 14.71 -12.11
C LEU A 469 7.32 13.65 -11.51
N TRP A 470 8.56 13.62 -11.97
CA TRP A 470 9.61 12.78 -11.41
C TRP A 470 10.33 13.49 -10.28
N ALA A 471 10.65 12.74 -9.23
CA ALA A 471 11.38 13.26 -8.08
C ALA A 471 12.86 13.43 -8.34
N ASP A 472 13.47 14.45 -7.74
CA ASP A 472 14.89 14.80 -7.94
C ASP A 472 15.23 15.09 -9.42
N TYR A 473 14.28 15.68 -10.16
CA TYR A 473 14.49 16.11 -11.54
C TYR A 473 14.38 17.62 -11.66
N THR A 474 15.27 18.19 -12.47
CA THR A 474 15.13 19.59 -12.89
C THR A 474 14.14 19.66 -14.04
N TYR A 475 13.03 20.36 -13.79
CA TYR A 475 12.00 20.64 -14.77
C TYR A 475 12.10 22.08 -15.27
N GLN A 476 11.89 22.24 -16.57
CA GLN A 476 11.55 23.53 -17.15
C GLN A 476 10.04 23.62 -17.31
N PHE A 477 9.47 24.69 -16.77
CA PHE A 477 8.09 25.07 -16.95
C PHE A 477 7.98 26.21 -17.95
N GLY A 478 6.94 26.20 -18.77
CA GLY A 478 6.59 27.28 -19.68
C GLY A 478 5.11 27.63 -19.54
N VAL A 479 4.79 28.90 -19.31
CA VAL A 479 3.41 29.35 -19.16
C VAL A 479 3.07 30.31 -20.30
N ARG A 480 1.92 30.09 -20.93
CA ARG A 480 1.29 31.04 -21.85
C ARG A 480 -0.22 30.96 -21.74
N TYR A 481 -0.90 31.98 -22.24
CA TYR A 481 -2.35 32.00 -22.29
C TYR A 481 -2.87 32.30 -23.70
N GLU A 482 -4.08 31.83 -23.96
CA GLU A 482 -4.80 32.02 -25.22
C GLU A 482 -6.12 32.76 -24.95
N ASP A 483 -6.45 33.75 -25.77
CA ASP A 483 -7.71 34.47 -25.70
C ASP A 483 -8.80 33.81 -26.56
N ALA A 484 -10.05 34.29 -26.46
CA ALA A 484 -11.16 33.78 -27.27
C ALA A 484 -10.97 33.98 -28.79
N CYS A 485 -10.04 34.84 -29.20
CA CYS A 485 -9.65 35.11 -30.58
C CYS A 485 -8.46 34.25 -31.05
N THR A 486 -7.98 33.31 -30.24
CA THR A 486 -6.82 32.44 -30.50
C THR A 486 -5.47 33.16 -30.58
N ASN A 487 -5.38 34.40 -30.11
CA ASN A 487 -4.09 35.06 -29.92
C ASN A 487 -3.38 34.40 -28.71
N ARG A 488 -2.06 34.25 -28.81
CA ARG A 488 -1.23 33.60 -27.77
C ARG A 488 -0.22 34.57 -27.19
N SER A 489 -0.07 34.55 -25.88
CA SER A 489 1.02 35.27 -25.22
C SER A 489 2.37 34.63 -25.56
N PRO A 490 3.47 35.40 -25.49
CA PRO A 490 4.81 34.83 -25.45
C PRO A 490 4.94 33.82 -24.30
N LEU A 491 5.74 32.77 -24.53
CA LEU A 491 6.07 31.77 -23.52
C LEU A 491 7.00 32.37 -22.46
N VAL A 492 6.61 32.28 -21.19
CA VAL A 492 7.46 32.63 -20.05
C VAL A 492 7.91 31.36 -19.37
N THR A 493 9.22 31.22 -19.15
CA THR A 493 9.79 30.00 -18.60
C THR A 493 10.37 30.20 -17.21
N ALA A 494 10.28 29.15 -16.40
CA ALA A 494 10.88 29.07 -15.09
C ALA A 494 11.37 27.63 -14.87
N GLN A 495 12.28 27.44 -13.92
CA GLN A 495 12.81 26.12 -13.61
C GLN A 495 12.71 25.83 -12.12
N ILE A 496 12.50 24.56 -11.79
CA ILE A 496 12.55 24.07 -10.42
C ILE A 496 13.11 22.65 -10.43
N THR A 497 13.79 22.29 -9.35
CA THR A 497 14.15 20.91 -9.07
C THR A 497 13.13 20.37 -8.07
N THR A 498 12.39 19.34 -8.45
CA THR A 498 11.43 18.66 -7.56
C THR A 498 12.15 18.07 -6.36
N GLU A 499 11.46 17.97 -5.23
CA GLU A 499 12.05 17.35 -4.04
C GLU A 499 12.48 15.90 -4.32
N ALA A 500 13.57 15.49 -3.67
CA ALA A 500 14.00 14.10 -3.73
C ALA A 500 12.93 13.20 -3.07
N GLN A 501 12.57 12.12 -3.76
CA GLN A 501 11.64 11.15 -3.21
C GLN A 501 12.28 10.48 -2.00
N LYS A 502 11.76 10.81 -0.82
CA LYS A 502 12.11 10.10 0.41
C LYS A 502 11.43 8.74 0.36
N PHE A 503 12.15 7.74 -0.12
CA PHE A 503 11.70 6.35 -0.05
C PHE A 503 11.61 5.93 1.42
N GLN A 504 10.42 6.03 2.02
CA GLN A 504 10.05 5.18 3.15
C GLN A 504 10.16 3.77 2.62
N THR A 505 11.24 3.10 3.00
CA THR A 505 11.53 1.79 2.48
C THR A 505 10.80 0.79 3.33
N VAL A 506 9.53 0.59 3.00
CA VAL A 506 8.71 -0.45 3.59
C VAL A 506 8.59 -1.56 2.55
N ASP A 507 9.42 -2.58 2.74
CA ASP A 507 9.55 -3.70 1.83
C ASP A 507 8.33 -4.62 1.93
N THR A 508 7.41 -4.46 0.97
CA THR A 508 6.47 -5.50 0.52
C THR A 508 6.42 -5.60 -0.99
N PHE A 509 7.59 -5.79 -1.58
CA PHE A 509 7.83 -6.91 -2.49
C PHE A 509 7.13 -6.94 -3.87
N CYS A 510 6.93 -5.79 -4.52
CA CYS A 510 6.88 -5.73 -5.99
C CYS A 510 7.97 -4.78 -6.50
N PHE A 511 9.24 -5.21 -6.42
CA PHE A 511 10.43 -4.39 -6.70
C PHE A 511 10.43 -3.70 -8.07
N LEU A 512 10.16 -4.46 -9.13
CA LEU A 512 10.12 -3.88 -10.49
C LEU A 512 8.97 -2.89 -10.64
N ALA A 513 7.81 -3.19 -10.06
CA ALA A 513 6.65 -2.30 -10.10
C ALA A 513 6.91 -1.01 -9.30
N THR A 514 7.46 -1.15 -8.09
CA THR A 514 7.81 -0.01 -7.24
C THR A 514 8.90 0.85 -7.89
N ALA A 515 9.89 0.23 -8.55
CA ALA A 515 10.90 0.96 -9.32
C ALA A 515 10.29 1.67 -10.55
N ALA A 516 9.27 1.09 -11.18
CA ALA A 516 8.59 1.68 -12.33
C ALA A 516 7.69 2.88 -11.94
N TRP A 517 6.77 2.68 -11.00
CA TRP A 517 5.77 3.67 -10.59
C TRP A 517 6.26 4.61 -9.48
N GLY A 518 7.36 4.28 -8.82
CA GLY A 518 8.01 5.13 -7.82
C GLY A 518 7.42 5.06 -6.43
N ALA A 519 6.19 4.60 -6.25
CA ALA A 519 5.54 4.54 -4.95
C ALA A 519 5.04 3.12 -4.65
N PRO A 520 5.27 2.58 -3.43
CA PRO A 520 4.75 1.27 -3.05
C PRO A 520 3.21 1.27 -2.88
N TRP A 521 2.57 2.43 -2.72
CA TRP A 521 1.12 2.61 -2.61
C TRP A 521 0.43 2.92 -3.95
N ALA A 522 1.14 2.90 -5.08
CA ALA A 522 0.52 3.09 -6.38
C ALA A 522 -0.52 1.98 -6.63
N ALA A 523 -1.70 2.33 -7.19
CA ALA A 523 -2.80 1.38 -7.40
C ALA A 523 -2.36 0.13 -8.19
N GLN A 524 -1.49 0.29 -9.18
CA GLN A 524 -0.90 -0.81 -9.96
C GLN A 524 -0.07 -1.74 -9.08
N VAL A 525 0.70 -1.20 -8.14
CA VAL A 525 1.54 -1.97 -7.22
C VAL A 525 0.67 -2.72 -6.21
N ALA A 526 -0.36 -2.07 -5.66
CA ALA A 526 -1.32 -2.70 -4.77
C ALA A 526 -2.06 -3.87 -5.45
N ALA A 527 -2.52 -3.69 -6.69
CA ALA A 527 -3.18 -4.74 -7.45
C ALA A 527 -2.27 -5.95 -7.74
N LEU A 528 -1.01 -5.70 -8.11
CA LEU A 528 -0.04 -6.77 -8.32
C LEU A 528 0.27 -7.54 -7.02
N ARG A 529 0.27 -6.87 -5.87
CA ARG A 529 0.41 -7.50 -4.55
C ARG A 529 -0.80 -8.38 -4.23
N ALA A 530 -2.00 -7.86 -4.39
CA ALA A 530 -3.24 -8.62 -4.21
C ALA A 530 -3.26 -9.85 -5.14
N PHE A 531 -2.89 -9.68 -6.43
CA PHE A 531 -2.80 -10.81 -7.35
C PHE A 531 -1.78 -11.88 -6.92
N ARG A 532 -0.62 -11.45 -6.41
CA ARG A 532 0.38 -12.37 -5.83
C ARG A 532 -0.22 -13.14 -4.65
N ASP A 533 -0.88 -12.43 -3.75
CA ASP A 533 -1.35 -12.99 -2.50
C ASP A 533 -2.55 -13.91 -2.69
N ASP A 534 -3.52 -13.52 -3.53
CA ASP A 534 -4.78 -14.22 -3.72
C ASP A 534 -4.68 -15.35 -4.76
N TYR A 535 -3.79 -15.23 -5.76
CA TYR A 535 -3.71 -16.18 -6.87
C TYR A 535 -2.36 -16.91 -6.98
N LEU A 536 -1.23 -16.22 -6.83
CA LEU A 536 0.07 -16.89 -7.04
C LEU A 536 0.46 -17.78 -5.85
N LYS A 537 0.17 -17.37 -4.61
CA LYS A 537 0.48 -18.16 -3.42
C LYS A 537 -0.33 -19.45 -3.29
N THR A 538 -1.46 -19.57 -3.99
CA THR A 538 -2.36 -20.73 -3.89
C THR A 538 -1.93 -21.92 -4.74
N THR A 539 -0.92 -21.77 -5.62
CA THR A 539 -0.43 -22.85 -6.49
C THR A 539 1.08 -23.09 -6.36
N PRO A 540 1.57 -24.34 -6.44
CA PRO A 540 3.02 -24.62 -6.36
C PRO A 540 3.84 -23.86 -7.42
N THR A 541 3.35 -23.79 -8.66
CA THR A 541 4.01 -23.06 -9.75
C THR A 541 4.04 -21.55 -9.49
N GLY A 542 2.97 -20.99 -8.94
CA GLY A 542 2.92 -19.58 -8.56
C GLY A 542 3.90 -19.27 -7.42
N VAL A 543 4.02 -20.15 -6.43
CA VAL A 543 5.02 -20.05 -5.37
C VAL A 543 6.45 -20.08 -5.90
N ASP A 544 6.77 -20.95 -6.86
CA ASP A 544 8.10 -20.99 -7.48
C ASP A 544 8.39 -19.73 -8.32
N LEU A 545 7.38 -19.19 -9.02
CA LEU A 545 7.50 -17.90 -9.71
C LEU A 545 7.80 -16.76 -8.74
N ILE A 546 7.13 -16.71 -7.59
CA ILE A 546 7.37 -15.73 -6.53
C ILE A 546 8.82 -15.83 -6.03
N ARG A 547 9.30 -17.04 -5.74
CA ARG A 547 10.70 -17.26 -5.31
C ARG A 547 11.69 -16.78 -6.35
N PHE A 548 11.48 -17.15 -7.61
CA PHE A 548 12.34 -16.71 -8.70
C PHE A 548 12.36 -15.18 -8.83
N TYR A 549 11.19 -14.56 -8.76
CA TYR A 549 11.05 -13.11 -8.79
C TYR A 549 11.84 -12.45 -7.66
N TYR A 550 11.73 -12.92 -6.42
CA TYR A 550 12.45 -12.32 -5.29
C TYR A 550 13.95 -12.58 -5.28
N ALA A 551 14.39 -13.71 -5.80
CA ALA A 551 15.81 -14.00 -5.93
C ALA A 551 16.52 -13.09 -6.96
N HIS A 552 15.82 -12.64 -8.03
CA HIS A 552 16.47 -12.00 -9.18
C HIS A 552 16.03 -10.57 -9.48
N SER A 553 14.83 -10.15 -9.05
CA SER A 553 14.33 -8.80 -9.32
C SER A 553 15.04 -7.67 -8.57
N PRO A 554 15.61 -7.82 -7.36
CA PRO A 554 16.16 -6.67 -6.63
C PRO A 554 17.34 -5.96 -7.34
N PRO A 555 18.35 -6.66 -7.90
CA PRO A 555 19.39 -6.01 -8.70
C PRO A 555 18.83 -5.26 -9.91
N LEU A 556 17.85 -5.84 -10.61
CA LEU A 556 17.23 -5.22 -11.79
C LEU A 556 16.42 -3.98 -11.40
N ALA A 557 15.67 -4.04 -10.29
CA ALA A 557 14.91 -2.91 -9.76
C ALA A 557 15.81 -1.74 -9.37
N ARG A 558 17.00 -2.01 -8.79
CA ARG A 558 18.00 -0.96 -8.48
C ARG A 558 18.46 -0.21 -9.74
N VAL A 559 18.63 -0.92 -10.86
CA VAL A 559 19.00 -0.30 -12.15
C VAL A 559 17.83 0.49 -12.73
N ILE A 560 16.62 -0.08 -12.74
CA ILE A 560 15.41 0.60 -13.23
C ILE A 560 15.14 1.86 -12.42
N ALA A 561 15.23 1.82 -11.10
CA ALA A 561 14.89 2.93 -10.23
C ALA A 561 15.73 4.19 -10.49
N ARG A 562 16.98 4.03 -10.94
CA ARG A 562 17.95 5.11 -11.19
C ARG A 562 17.82 5.75 -12.58
N GLU A 563 17.22 5.05 -13.54
CA GLU A 563 17.22 5.46 -14.95
C GLU A 563 15.79 5.72 -15.46
N PRO A 564 15.41 6.97 -15.76
CA PRO A 564 14.03 7.35 -16.05
C PRO A 564 13.48 6.65 -17.31
N LEU A 565 14.33 6.41 -18.31
CA LEU A 565 13.95 5.66 -19.51
C LEU A 565 13.63 4.20 -19.20
N LEU A 566 14.39 3.56 -18.31
CA LEU A 566 14.12 2.18 -17.89
C LEU A 566 12.84 2.09 -17.04
N ARG A 567 12.53 3.10 -16.24
CA ARG A 567 11.25 3.19 -15.52
C ARG A 567 10.06 3.27 -16.49
N GLY A 568 10.17 4.12 -17.51
CA GLY A 568 9.14 4.24 -18.55
C GLY A 568 8.92 2.92 -19.28
N LEU A 569 10.00 2.24 -19.69
CA LEU A 569 9.91 0.92 -20.31
C LEU A 569 9.32 -0.14 -19.38
N ALA A 570 9.71 -0.13 -18.10
CA ALA A 570 9.16 -1.04 -17.10
C ALA A 570 7.65 -0.84 -16.93
N ARG A 571 7.14 0.40 -16.92
CA ARG A 571 5.69 0.66 -16.92
C ARG A 571 5.01 0.08 -18.14
N VAL A 572 5.54 0.32 -19.34
CA VAL A 572 4.96 -0.22 -20.59
C VAL A 572 4.86 -1.75 -20.55
N VAL A 573 5.88 -2.43 -20.01
CA VAL A 573 5.90 -3.89 -19.89
C VAL A 573 4.95 -4.39 -18.80
N LEU A 574 4.90 -3.72 -17.66
CA LEU A 574 4.12 -4.17 -16.50
C LEU A 574 2.65 -3.75 -16.54
N GLN A 575 2.30 -2.69 -17.28
CA GLN A 575 0.94 -2.13 -17.32
C GLN A 575 -0.13 -3.17 -17.70
N PRO A 576 0.02 -4.01 -18.74
CA PRO A 576 -1.00 -5.01 -19.08
C PRO A 576 -1.23 -6.03 -17.96
N VAL A 577 -0.17 -6.37 -17.21
CA VAL A 577 -0.25 -7.29 -16.08
C VAL A 577 -0.92 -6.62 -14.89
N ALA A 578 -0.61 -5.35 -14.64
CA ALA A 578 -1.26 -4.57 -13.59
C ALA A 578 -2.75 -4.37 -13.86
N ASP A 579 -3.14 -4.10 -15.11
CA ASP A 579 -4.55 -3.95 -15.51
C ASP A 579 -5.30 -5.28 -15.36
N ALA A 580 -4.69 -6.40 -15.75
CA ALA A 580 -5.26 -7.73 -15.54
C ALA A 580 -5.40 -8.05 -14.03
N ALA A 581 -4.40 -7.70 -13.22
CA ALA A 581 -4.44 -7.86 -11.78
C ALA A 581 -5.55 -7.00 -11.13
N LEU A 582 -5.71 -5.75 -11.56
CA LEU A 582 -6.80 -4.87 -11.13
C LEU A 582 -8.17 -5.49 -11.43
N LEU A 583 -8.36 -6.01 -12.65
CA LEU A 583 -9.62 -6.68 -13.03
C LEU A 583 -9.88 -7.94 -12.21
N ALA A 584 -8.85 -8.73 -11.91
CA ALA A 584 -8.99 -9.95 -11.12
C ALA A 584 -9.32 -9.65 -9.66
N THR A 585 -8.76 -8.57 -9.09
CA THR A 585 -8.85 -8.25 -7.65
C THR A 585 -9.97 -7.28 -7.31
N ALA A 586 -10.54 -6.56 -8.28
CA ALA A 586 -11.68 -5.64 -8.08
C ALA A 586 -13.04 -6.33 -7.84
N GLY A 587 -13.09 -7.67 -7.84
CA GLY A 587 -14.31 -8.46 -7.63
C GLY A 587 -14.35 -9.27 -6.33
N GLY A 588 -13.42 -9.02 -5.40
CA GLY A 588 -13.26 -9.75 -4.13
C GLY A 588 -13.91 -9.06 -2.93
#